data_AF-A0A1B9GK70-F1
#
_entry.id   AF-A0A1B9GK70-F1
#
_cell.length_a   1.000
_cell.length_b   1.000
_cell.length_c   1.000
_cell.angle_alpha   90.00
_cell.angle_beta   90.00
_cell.angle_gamma   90.00
#
_symmetry.space_group_name_H-M   'P 1'
#
loop_
_entity.id
_entity.type
_entity.pdbx_description
1 polymer ?
#
loop_
_entity_poly.entity_id
_entity_poly.type
_entity_poly.pdbx_seq_one_letter_code
_entity_poly.pdbx_strand_id
1 'polypeptide(L)'
;MAEPKFTPAHGVASHDEATLASDGTHNYGPNGVAPNGGAGGYQGGGGPMARFITPGGHPMDTSQPAFPVFHRKFANPAPLGLISFAATTFLLSLFNVSARGITTPNVIMGMALGYGGLVQLIAGIEEWACGNTFGATAFSSYGGFWISFATFYIPQFGVTTAYEDPEMLENALGLYLVTWAIVTFIFFLACLRSSIALVALFFFLDVTFWLLAAGALAPSTNAHKAGGAFGILTAAIAAYTSLAGMLTKDTSHFLIPVGNLSRAK
;
A
#
# COMPACT_ATOMS: atom_id res chain seq x y z
N MET A 1 -46.83 -48.90 13.84
CA MET A 1 -45.67 -49.38 13.05
C MET A 1 -45.29 -48.24 12.10
N ALA A 2 -44.12 -47.63 12.10
CA ALA A 2 -42.89 -47.75 12.88
C ALA A 2 -42.18 -46.39 12.81
N GLU A 3 -41.60 -45.94 13.93
CA GLU A 3 -40.56 -44.89 13.96
C GLU A 3 -39.24 -45.43 13.40
N PRO A 4 -38.38 -44.61 12.76
CA PRO A 4 -36.97 -44.88 12.67
C PRO A 4 -36.19 -44.15 13.78
N LYS A 5 -35.23 -44.88 14.31
CA LYS A 5 -34.50 -44.71 15.57
C LYS A 5 -33.37 -43.68 15.47
N PHE A 6 -33.16 -42.97 16.58
CA PHE A 6 -31.93 -42.24 16.91
C PHE A 6 -30.88 -43.23 17.46
N THR A 7 -29.60 -43.07 17.09
CA THR A 7 -28.44 -43.53 17.89
C THR A 7 -27.18 -42.74 17.48
N PRO A 8 -26.21 -42.47 18.38
CA PRO A 8 -25.35 -41.28 18.32
C PRO A 8 -23.86 -41.51 17.96
N ALA A 9 -23.21 -40.38 17.62
CA ALA A 9 -21.79 -39.98 17.62
C ALA A 9 -20.63 -41.01 17.74
N HIS A 10 -19.65 -40.87 16.84
CA HIS A 10 -18.22 -41.08 17.14
C HIS A 10 -17.29 -40.32 16.18
N GLY A 11 -16.38 -39.52 16.76
CA GLY A 11 -14.95 -39.45 16.40
C GLY A 11 -14.51 -38.69 15.14
N VAL A 12 -14.06 -37.45 15.33
CA VAL A 12 -13.22 -36.68 14.38
C VAL A 12 -11.77 -37.14 14.51
N ALA A 13 -11.11 -37.49 13.41
CA ALA A 13 -9.65 -37.58 13.31
C ALA A 13 -9.19 -37.00 11.97
N SER A 14 -8.58 -35.82 12.03
CA SER A 14 -7.88 -35.16 10.93
C SER A 14 -6.41 -35.58 10.93
N HIS A 15 -5.95 -36.16 9.83
CA HIS A 15 -4.52 -36.37 9.55
C HIS A 15 -4.25 -36.02 8.09
N ASP A 16 -3.33 -35.06 7.87
CA ASP A 16 -2.15 -35.18 6.99
C ASP A 16 -1.69 -33.84 6.39
N GLU A 17 -0.93 -33.08 7.19
CA GLU A 17 0.21 -32.27 6.72
C GLU A 17 1.48 -32.90 7.33
N ALA A 18 2.26 -33.67 6.54
CA ALA A 18 3.72 -33.83 6.70
C ALA A 18 4.27 -34.91 5.74
N THR A 19 4.32 -34.61 4.44
CA THR A 19 5.25 -35.28 3.50
C THR A 19 6.23 -34.27 2.95
N LEU A 20 7.18 -33.82 3.79
CA LEU A 20 8.48 -33.27 3.40
C LEU A 20 9.46 -33.42 4.57
N ALA A 21 9.87 -34.66 4.86
CA ALA A 21 11.03 -34.95 5.69
C ALA A 21 11.87 -36.01 4.97
N SER A 22 12.68 -35.56 4.01
CA SER A 22 13.77 -36.35 3.42
C SER A 22 14.87 -35.41 2.95
N ASP A 23 15.80 -35.09 3.86
CA ASP A 23 17.25 -35.22 3.63
C ASP A 23 18.02 -34.45 4.71
N GLY A 24 18.91 -35.15 5.39
CA GLY A 24 19.70 -34.60 6.47
C GLY A 24 20.50 -35.69 7.19
N THR A 25 21.30 -36.40 6.41
CA THR A 25 22.22 -37.46 6.82
C THR A 25 23.06 -37.10 8.03
N HIS A 26 23.16 -38.07 8.96
CA HIS A 26 24.17 -38.16 10.00
C HIS A 26 25.58 -37.85 9.44
N ASN A 27 26.27 -36.90 10.07
CA ASN A 27 27.72 -36.76 9.91
C ASN A 27 28.39 -37.02 11.26
N TYR A 28 28.76 -38.28 11.49
CA TYR A 28 29.68 -38.66 12.55
C TYR A 28 31.11 -38.29 12.11
N GLY A 29 31.70 -37.29 12.75
CA GLY A 29 33.13 -37.02 12.63
C GLY A 29 33.96 -38.10 13.37
N PRO A 30 35.11 -38.55 12.82
CA PRO A 30 35.91 -39.59 13.42
C PRO A 30 36.89 -38.96 14.41
N ASN A 31 36.63 -39.11 15.72
CA ASN A 31 37.65 -39.17 16.77
C ASN A 31 36.94 -39.49 18.09
N GLY A 32 37.09 -40.74 18.53
CA GLY A 32 36.49 -41.23 19.75
C GLY A 32 37.18 -40.73 21.01
N VAL A 33 36.39 -40.53 22.07
CA VAL A 33 36.77 -40.89 23.44
C VAL A 33 35.50 -41.41 24.14
N ALA A 34 35.58 -42.63 24.65
CA ALA A 34 34.56 -43.32 25.44
C ALA A 34 34.57 -42.83 26.92
N PRO A 35 33.61 -43.24 27.75
CA PRO A 35 33.14 -42.49 28.91
C PRO A 35 34.07 -42.62 30.11
N ASN A 36 34.17 -41.57 30.93
CA ASN A 36 34.66 -41.75 32.29
C ASN A 36 33.86 -40.91 33.28
N GLY A 37 33.33 -41.60 34.29
CA GLY A 37 32.43 -41.05 35.30
C GLY A 37 33.14 -40.30 36.41
N GLY A 38 32.33 -39.65 37.24
CA GLY A 38 32.75 -39.14 38.55
C GLY A 38 32.08 -37.84 38.95
N ALA A 39 31.11 -37.97 39.87
CA ALA A 39 30.74 -37.01 40.91
C ALA A 39 30.04 -35.69 40.52
N GLY A 40 28.93 -35.43 41.20
CA GLY A 40 28.01 -34.32 40.98
C GLY A 40 28.63 -32.93 41.20
N GLY A 41 28.22 -32.03 40.33
CA GLY A 41 28.39 -30.59 40.42
C GLY A 41 27.69 -29.95 39.24
N TYR A 42 26.86 -28.94 39.46
CA TYR A 42 26.16 -28.20 38.42
C TYR A 42 27.16 -27.64 37.40
N GLN A 43 27.20 -28.21 36.20
CA GLN A 43 27.96 -27.68 35.06
C GLN A 43 26.97 -27.26 33.97
N GLY A 44 26.25 -26.18 34.26
CA GLY A 44 25.48 -25.44 33.24
C GLY A 44 26.44 -24.61 32.41
N GLY A 45 27.15 -25.26 31.48
CA GLY A 45 27.97 -24.59 30.49
C GLY A 45 27.12 -23.60 29.69
N GLY A 46 27.56 -22.34 29.63
CA GLY A 46 26.99 -21.33 28.77
C GLY A 46 27.14 -21.72 27.30
N GLY A 47 26.15 -22.44 26.78
CA GLY A 47 25.87 -22.44 25.35
C GLY A 47 25.44 -21.03 24.94
N PRO A 48 25.74 -20.57 23.71
CA PRO A 48 25.32 -19.25 23.27
C PRO A 48 23.79 -19.16 23.41
N MET A 49 23.34 -18.26 24.28
CA MET A 49 21.93 -17.91 24.44
C MET A 49 21.47 -17.33 23.09
N ALA A 50 20.98 -18.19 22.20
CA ALA A 50 20.41 -17.75 20.94
C ALA A 50 19.17 -16.91 21.30
N ARG A 51 19.26 -15.59 21.08
CA ARG A 51 18.16 -14.67 21.32
C ARG A 51 17.00 -15.16 20.46
N PHE A 52 15.95 -15.65 21.10
CA PHE A 52 14.82 -16.28 20.43
C PHE A 52 14.29 -15.30 19.38
N ILE A 53 14.33 -15.67 18.10
CA ILE A 53 13.91 -14.77 17.03
C ILE A 53 12.40 -14.99 16.82
N THR A 54 11.63 -13.91 16.88
CA THR A 54 10.20 -13.95 16.57
C THR A 54 9.98 -14.44 15.13
N PRO A 55 8.78 -14.95 14.77
CA PRO A 55 8.45 -15.27 13.38
C PRO A 55 8.62 -14.10 12.39
N GLY A 56 8.71 -12.86 12.87
CA GLY A 56 9.01 -11.65 12.10
C GLY A 56 10.49 -11.28 12.01
N GLY A 57 11.42 -12.12 12.45
CA GLY A 57 12.87 -11.89 12.31
C GLY A 57 13.48 -10.97 13.37
N HIS A 58 12.69 -10.47 14.33
CA HIS A 58 13.20 -9.61 15.40
C HIS A 58 13.67 -10.42 16.61
N PRO A 59 14.84 -10.11 17.19
CA PRO A 59 15.31 -10.75 18.40
C PRO A 59 14.38 -10.44 19.59
N MET A 60 13.83 -11.46 20.26
CA MET A 60 12.96 -11.27 21.44
C MET A 60 13.70 -10.44 22.49
N ASP A 61 13.13 -9.29 22.83
CA ASP A 61 13.60 -8.42 23.89
C ASP A 61 12.65 -8.54 25.07
N THR A 62 13.09 -9.23 26.12
CA THR A 62 12.35 -9.35 27.37
C THR A 62 12.86 -8.37 28.44
N SER A 63 13.66 -7.36 28.06
CA SER A 63 14.27 -6.41 29.01
C SER A 63 13.29 -5.43 29.66
N GLN A 64 12.00 -5.44 29.28
CA GLN A 64 10.95 -4.62 29.88
C GLN A 64 9.95 -5.48 30.69
N PRO A 65 10.28 -5.90 31.92
CA PRO A 65 9.46 -6.83 32.71
C PRO A 65 8.34 -6.14 33.51
N ALA A 66 7.45 -5.38 32.85
CA ALA A 66 6.32 -4.74 33.53
C ALA A 66 4.97 -4.83 32.80
N PHE A 67 4.97 -5.09 31.49
CA PHE A 67 3.74 -5.20 30.72
C PHE A 67 3.75 -6.43 29.80
N PRO A 68 2.62 -7.14 29.66
CA PRO A 68 2.49 -8.20 28.67
C PRO A 68 2.77 -7.65 27.25
N VAL A 69 3.68 -8.30 26.53
CA VAL A 69 3.94 -8.02 25.11
C VAL A 69 2.80 -8.62 24.29
N PHE A 70 1.78 -7.82 24.00
CA PHE A 70 0.74 -8.21 23.06
C PHE A 70 1.26 -8.04 21.63
N HIS A 71 1.42 -9.14 20.90
CA HIS A 71 1.67 -9.10 19.46
C HIS A 71 0.36 -8.72 18.76
N ARG A 72 0.06 -7.42 18.66
CA ARG A 72 -1.11 -6.91 17.93
C ARG A 72 -0.77 -6.84 16.44
N LYS A 73 -1.59 -7.49 15.61
CA LYS A 73 -1.53 -7.33 14.15
C LYS A 73 -2.22 -6.02 13.77
N PHE A 74 -1.51 -5.12 13.09
CA PHE A 74 -2.11 -3.90 12.56
C PHE A 74 -3.10 -4.20 11.43
N ALA A 75 -4.10 -3.32 11.28
CA ALA A 75 -4.98 -3.33 10.12
C ALA A 75 -4.18 -2.97 8.85
N ASN A 76 -4.72 -3.28 7.67
CA ASN A 76 -4.15 -2.85 6.40
C ASN A 76 -4.71 -1.47 6.03
N PRO A 77 -3.91 -0.39 6.05
CA PRO A 77 -4.38 0.96 5.71
C PRO A 77 -4.36 1.23 4.19
N ALA A 78 -3.79 0.34 3.36
CA ALA A 78 -3.71 0.54 1.91
C ALA A 78 -5.05 0.87 1.24
N PRO A 79 -6.18 0.20 1.59
CA PRO A 79 -7.47 0.55 1.01
C PRO A 79 -7.88 1.99 1.31
N LEU A 80 -7.62 2.49 2.52
CA LEU A 80 -7.94 3.87 2.90
C LEU A 80 -7.16 4.88 2.04
N GLY A 81 -5.86 4.64 1.86
CA GLY A 81 -5.00 5.46 1.00
C GLY A 81 -5.46 5.44 -0.47
N LEU A 82 -5.83 4.27 -0.98
CA LEU A 82 -6.26 4.10 -2.37
C LEU A 82 -7.64 4.71 -2.65
N ILE A 83 -8.62 4.56 -1.76
CA ILE A 83 -9.97 5.10 -1.99
C ILE A 83 -10.02 6.62 -1.85
N SER A 84 -9.25 7.18 -0.91
CA SER A 84 -9.13 8.63 -0.75
C SER A 84 -8.47 9.30 -1.96
N PHE A 85 -7.42 8.66 -2.48
CA PHE A 85 -6.82 9.01 -3.76
C PHE A 85 -7.82 8.90 -4.92
N ALA A 86 -8.51 7.76 -5.03
CA ALA A 86 -9.43 7.48 -6.13
C ALA A 86 -10.54 8.52 -6.21
N ALA A 87 -11.23 8.80 -5.10
CA ALA A 87 -12.36 9.72 -5.09
C ALA A 87 -11.94 11.16 -5.45
N THR A 88 -10.80 11.62 -4.93
CA THR A 88 -10.27 12.96 -5.21
C THR A 88 -9.80 13.08 -6.66
N THR A 89 -9.07 12.08 -7.15
CA THR A 89 -8.61 12.00 -8.55
C THR A 89 -9.78 11.95 -9.52
N PHE A 90 -10.81 11.15 -9.22
CA PHE A 90 -12.01 11.04 -10.05
C PHE A 90 -12.69 12.40 -10.23
N LEU A 91 -12.90 13.13 -9.13
CA LEU A 91 -13.56 14.43 -9.18
C LEU A 91 -12.75 15.46 -9.97
N LEU A 92 -11.44 15.58 -9.72
CA LEU A 92 -10.58 16.49 -10.49
C LEU A 92 -10.57 16.10 -11.97
N SER A 93 -10.52 14.82 -12.27
CA SER A 93 -10.48 14.32 -13.64
C SER A 93 -11.77 14.60 -14.41
N LEU A 94 -12.93 14.56 -13.73
CA LEU A 94 -14.20 15.03 -14.30
C LEU A 94 -14.16 16.52 -14.66
N PHE A 95 -13.52 17.36 -13.84
CA PHE A 95 -13.34 18.77 -14.16
C PHE A 95 -12.36 18.97 -15.33
N ASN A 96 -11.29 18.19 -15.40
CA ASN A 96 -10.32 18.24 -16.51
C ASN A 96 -10.96 17.87 -17.87
N VAL A 97 -11.94 16.95 -17.89
CA VAL A 97 -12.73 16.67 -19.11
C VAL A 97 -13.89 17.64 -19.34
N SER A 98 -14.04 18.65 -18.48
CA SER A 98 -15.15 19.62 -18.49
C SER A 98 -16.52 18.96 -18.40
N ALA A 99 -16.64 17.89 -17.61
CA ALA A 99 -17.92 17.22 -17.39
C ALA A 99 -18.96 18.24 -16.90
N ARG A 100 -20.17 18.16 -17.46
CA ARG A 100 -21.28 19.09 -17.16
C ARG A 100 -20.97 20.58 -17.44
N GLY A 101 -19.93 20.88 -18.23
CA GLY A 101 -19.54 22.26 -18.53
C GLY A 101 -18.87 23.00 -17.37
N ILE A 102 -18.40 22.28 -16.34
CA ILE A 102 -17.71 22.87 -15.21
C ILE A 102 -16.30 23.29 -15.64
N THR A 103 -15.99 24.58 -15.49
CA THR A 103 -14.67 25.16 -15.81
C THR A 103 -13.93 25.66 -14.58
N THR A 104 -14.61 25.80 -13.44
CA THR A 104 -14.03 26.28 -12.18
C THR A 104 -13.96 25.13 -11.18
N PRO A 105 -12.77 24.57 -10.89
CA PRO A 105 -12.65 23.36 -10.10
C PRO A 105 -12.65 23.59 -8.58
N ASN A 106 -12.97 24.78 -8.05
CA ASN A 106 -12.82 25.14 -6.63
C ASN A 106 -13.43 24.13 -5.62
N VAL A 107 -14.49 23.40 -6.00
CA VAL A 107 -15.07 22.34 -5.16
C VAL A 107 -14.05 21.25 -4.80
N ILE A 108 -13.01 21.06 -5.63
CA ILE A 108 -11.94 20.09 -5.39
C ILE A 108 -11.19 20.35 -4.08
N MET A 109 -11.15 21.60 -3.58
CA MET A 109 -10.44 21.94 -2.35
C MET A 109 -10.88 21.10 -1.14
N GLY A 110 -12.18 20.81 -1.02
CA GLY A 110 -12.69 19.98 0.08
C GLY A 110 -12.14 18.55 0.03
N MET A 111 -12.09 17.97 -1.16
CA MET A 111 -11.54 16.63 -1.36
C MET A 111 -10.01 16.62 -1.24
N ALA A 112 -9.34 17.63 -1.80
CA ALA A 112 -7.89 17.76 -1.82
C ALA A 112 -7.31 18.00 -0.41
N LEU A 113 -7.95 18.80 0.44
CA LEU A 113 -7.50 18.97 1.83
C LEU A 113 -7.96 17.84 2.74
N GLY A 114 -9.25 17.49 2.66
CA GLY A 114 -9.88 16.58 3.61
C GLY A 114 -9.58 15.11 3.34
N TYR A 115 -9.74 14.65 2.10
CA TYR A 115 -9.72 13.22 1.78
C TYR A 115 -8.44 12.79 1.07
N GLY A 116 -8.24 13.22 -0.17
CA GLY A 116 -7.01 12.95 -0.91
C GLY A 116 -5.76 13.53 -0.23
N GLY A 117 -5.90 14.59 0.58
CA GLY A 117 -4.81 15.17 1.35
C GLY A 117 -4.63 14.50 2.70
N LEU A 118 -5.43 14.93 3.68
CA LEU A 118 -5.29 14.54 5.08
C LEU A 118 -5.48 13.04 5.31
N VAL A 119 -6.59 12.47 4.87
CA VAL A 119 -6.86 11.03 5.10
C VAL A 119 -5.83 10.15 4.39
N GLN A 120 -5.43 10.52 3.17
CA GLN A 120 -4.39 9.78 2.45
C GLN A 120 -3.02 9.88 3.15
N LEU A 121 -2.66 11.05 3.67
CA LEU A 121 -1.44 11.24 4.45
C LEU A 121 -1.46 10.39 5.74
N ILE A 122 -2.59 10.32 6.43
CA ILE A 122 -2.78 9.46 7.61
C ILE A 122 -2.57 8.00 7.22
N ALA A 123 -3.17 7.53 6.12
CA ALA A 123 -2.95 6.17 5.63
C ALA A 123 -1.46 5.88 5.33
N GLY A 124 -0.71 6.88 4.83
CA GLY A 124 0.74 6.77 4.66
C GLY A 124 1.51 6.62 5.98
N ILE A 125 1.12 7.37 7.02
CA ILE A 125 1.71 7.23 8.37
C ILE A 125 1.37 5.85 8.96
N GLU A 126 0.17 5.35 8.72
CA GLU A 126 -0.26 4.01 9.16
C GLU A 126 0.51 2.90 8.42
N GLU A 127 0.78 3.04 7.13
CA GLU A 127 1.61 2.09 6.37
C GLU A 127 3.04 2.01 6.91
N TRP A 128 3.59 3.13 7.37
CA TRP A 128 4.91 3.14 8.01
C TRP A 128 4.89 2.29 9.29
N ALA A 129 3.84 2.43 10.12
CA ALA A 129 3.65 1.59 11.31
C ALA A 129 3.46 0.11 10.97
N CYS A 130 2.91 -0.21 9.80
CA CYS A 130 2.75 -1.58 9.28
C CYS A 130 4.03 -2.15 8.63
N GLY A 131 5.11 -1.35 8.51
CA GLY A 131 6.37 -1.78 7.88
C GLY A 131 6.33 -1.78 6.34
N ASN A 132 5.34 -1.14 5.72
CA ASN A 132 5.22 -1.05 4.27
C ASN A 132 5.82 0.26 3.74
N THR A 133 7.12 0.25 3.40
CA THR A 133 7.83 1.44 2.91
C THR A 133 7.22 2.03 1.64
N PHE A 134 6.80 1.17 0.71
CA PHE A 134 6.21 1.62 -0.55
C PHE A 134 4.91 2.37 -0.30
N GLY A 135 3.96 1.75 0.43
CA GLY A 135 2.68 2.38 0.78
C GLY A 135 2.87 3.66 1.59
N ALA A 136 3.77 3.63 2.57
CA ALA A 136 4.06 4.78 3.42
C ALA A 136 4.53 5.99 2.62
N THR A 137 5.45 5.75 1.68
CA THR A 137 6.02 6.81 0.85
C THR A 137 4.99 7.27 -0.19
N ALA A 138 4.34 6.34 -0.89
CA ALA A 138 3.35 6.68 -1.93
C ALA A 138 2.17 7.46 -1.37
N PHE A 139 1.49 6.97 -0.31
CA PHE A 139 0.31 7.65 0.22
C PHE A 139 0.64 8.97 0.90
N SER A 140 1.77 9.06 1.61
CA SER A 140 2.20 10.35 2.19
C SER A 140 2.55 11.36 1.11
N SER A 141 3.24 10.94 0.04
CA SER A 141 3.57 11.80 -1.09
C SER A 141 2.32 12.31 -1.80
N TYR A 142 1.36 11.44 -2.14
CA TYR A 142 0.13 11.89 -2.80
C TYR A 142 -0.82 12.67 -1.87
N GLY A 143 -0.81 12.38 -0.57
CA GLY A 143 -1.43 13.25 0.44
C GLY A 143 -0.83 14.67 0.43
N GLY A 144 0.50 14.75 0.39
CA GLY A 144 1.23 16.00 0.22
C GLY A 144 0.93 16.69 -1.11
N PHE A 145 0.85 15.95 -2.22
CA PHE A 145 0.43 16.47 -3.52
C PHE A 145 -0.91 17.18 -3.41
N TRP A 146 -1.94 16.53 -2.87
CA TRP A 146 -3.28 17.09 -2.79
C TRP A 146 -3.35 18.32 -1.89
N ILE A 147 -2.65 18.30 -0.75
CA ILE A 147 -2.56 19.46 0.14
C ILE A 147 -1.86 20.62 -0.57
N SER A 148 -0.73 20.37 -1.24
CA SER A 148 0.00 21.40 -1.99
C SER A 148 -0.80 21.93 -3.18
N PHE A 149 -1.52 21.08 -3.91
CA PHE A 149 -2.41 21.49 -5.00
C PHE A 149 -3.55 22.39 -4.51
N ALA A 150 -4.11 22.10 -3.33
CA ALA A 150 -5.16 22.94 -2.74
C ALA A 150 -4.67 24.37 -2.46
N THR A 151 -3.37 24.57 -2.19
CA THR A 151 -2.81 25.91 -1.93
C THR A 151 -2.96 26.86 -3.12
N PHE A 152 -3.08 26.34 -4.35
CA PHE A 152 -3.27 27.16 -5.54
C PHE A 152 -4.62 27.90 -5.55
N TYR A 153 -5.61 27.34 -4.85
CA TYR A 153 -6.98 27.85 -4.81
C TYR A 153 -7.31 28.63 -3.54
N ILE A 154 -6.43 28.60 -2.53
CA ILE A 154 -6.61 29.32 -1.27
C ILE A 154 -5.98 30.71 -1.41
N PRO A 155 -6.79 31.80 -1.43
CA PRO A 155 -6.28 33.14 -1.73
C PRO A 155 -5.19 33.63 -0.77
N GLN A 156 -5.20 33.16 0.48
CA GLN A 156 -4.25 33.57 1.52
C GLN A 156 -2.81 33.11 1.24
N PHE A 157 -2.61 32.05 0.45
CA PHE A 157 -1.26 31.66 0.02
C PHE A 157 -0.76 32.49 -1.17
N GLY A 158 -1.64 33.23 -1.85
CA GLY A 158 -1.29 34.15 -2.92
C GLY A 158 -0.62 33.51 -4.15
N VAL A 159 -0.73 32.18 -4.32
CA VAL A 159 0.04 31.44 -5.35
C VAL A 159 -0.32 31.90 -6.75
N THR A 160 -1.60 31.88 -7.11
CA THR A 160 -2.07 32.28 -8.45
C THR A 160 -2.01 33.79 -8.67
N THR A 161 -2.25 34.59 -7.62
CA THR A 161 -2.21 36.06 -7.69
C THR A 161 -0.79 36.63 -7.82
N ALA A 162 0.25 35.83 -7.56
CA ALA A 162 1.64 36.25 -7.73
C ALA A 162 2.09 36.32 -9.20
N TYR A 163 1.30 35.76 -10.12
CA TYR A 163 1.60 35.75 -11.56
C TYR A 163 0.75 36.80 -12.28
N GLU A 164 1.40 37.83 -12.82
CA GLU A 164 0.74 38.85 -13.64
C GLU A 164 0.48 38.34 -15.07
N ASP A 165 1.37 37.49 -15.58
CA ASP A 165 1.26 36.85 -16.88
C ASP A 165 0.61 35.45 -16.74
N PRO A 166 -0.58 35.23 -17.34
CA PRO A 166 -1.24 33.93 -17.35
C PRO A 166 -0.40 32.82 -17.98
N GLU A 167 0.42 33.12 -18.99
CA GLU A 167 1.26 32.13 -19.64
C GLU A 167 2.38 31.65 -18.69
N MET A 168 2.97 32.57 -17.92
CA MET A 168 3.93 32.23 -16.87
C MET A 168 3.33 31.31 -15.80
N LEU A 169 2.08 31.55 -15.40
CA LEU A 169 1.37 30.68 -14.45
C LEU A 169 1.16 29.27 -15.00
N GLU A 170 0.67 29.14 -16.24
CA GLU A 170 0.46 27.84 -16.89
C GLU A 170 1.78 27.07 -17.04
N ASN A 171 2.86 27.76 -17.41
CA ASN A 171 4.20 27.17 -17.46
C ASN A 171 4.66 26.65 -16.09
N ALA A 172 4.45 27.43 -15.01
CA ALA A 172 4.79 27.02 -13.66
C ALA A 172 3.98 25.79 -13.20
N LEU A 173 2.67 25.76 -13.48
CA LEU A 173 1.80 24.61 -13.20
C LEU A 173 2.20 23.38 -14.03
N GLY A 174 2.59 23.58 -15.28
CA GLY A 174 3.13 22.53 -16.14
C GLY A 174 4.38 21.90 -15.55
N LEU A 175 5.36 22.71 -15.11
CA LEU A 175 6.58 22.22 -14.45
C LEU A 175 6.30 21.53 -13.11
N TYR A 176 5.33 22.02 -12.35
CA TYR A 176 4.84 21.34 -11.14
C TYR A 176 4.31 19.93 -11.48
N LEU A 177 3.51 19.79 -12.54
CA LEU A 177 2.99 18.49 -12.99
C LEU A 177 4.08 17.58 -13.55
N VAL A 178 5.07 18.11 -14.29
CA VAL A 178 6.26 17.34 -14.73
C VAL A 178 7.01 16.77 -13.53
N THR A 179 7.19 17.56 -12.47
CA THR A 179 7.85 17.10 -11.23
C THR A 179 7.10 15.91 -10.64
N TRP A 180 5.77 16.00 -10.56
CA TRP A 180 4.93 14.88 -10.08
C TRP A 180 4.88 13.69 -11.03
N ALA A 181 5.00 13.90 -12.34
CA ALA A 181 5.17 12.83 -13.32
C ALA A 181 6.46 12.05 -13.03
N ILE A 182 7.60 12.73 -12.85
CA ILE A 182 8.88 12.08 -12.53
C ILE A 182 8.79 11.29 -11.22
N VAL A 183 8.20 11.87 -10.16
CA VAL A 183 7.97 11.18 -8.89
C VAL A 183 7.10 9.94 -9.08
N THR A 184 6.02 10.06 -9.86
CA THR A 184 5.12 8.94 -10.16
C THR A 184 5.80 7.85 -10.97
N PHE A 185 6.65 8.20 -11.94
CA PHE A 185 7.45 7.25 -12.69
C PHE A 185 8.40 6.45 -11.80
N ILE A 186 9.01 7.08 -10.79
CA ILE A 186 9.84 6.38 -9.80
C ILE A 186 8.99 5.37 -9.02
N PHE A 187 7.79 5.75 -8.57
CA PHE A 187 6.89 4.81 -7.89
C PHE A 187 6.39 3.69 -8.81
N PHE A 188 6.13 4.00 -10.08
CA PHE A 188 5.78 3.00 -11.10
C PHE A 188 6.86 1.93 -11.20
N LEU A 189 8.14 2.32 -11.32
CA LEU A 189 9.27 1.39 -11.32
C LEU A 189 9.37 0.59 -10.02
N ALA A 190 9.16 1.24 -8.87
CA ALA A 190 9.24 0.60 -7.56
C ALA A 190 8.11 -0.45 -7.34
N CYS A 191 6.97 -0.31 -8.02
CA CYS A 191 5.83 -1.21 -7.84
C CYS A 191 5.76 -2.38 -8.84
N LEU A 192 6.71 -2.53 -9.78
CA LEU A 192 6.67 -3.54 -10.85
C LEU A 192 6.55 -5.00 -10.38
N ARG A 193 6.97 -5.31 -9.13
CA ARG A 193 6.86 -6.65 -8.52
C ARG A 193 5.72 -6.79 -7.51
N SER A 194 4.80 -5.83 -7.44
CA SER A 194 3.68 -5.84 -6.48
C SER A 194 2.48 -6.62 -7.02
N SER A 195 1.58 -5.97 -7.74
CA SER A 195 0.42 -6.56 -8.40
C SER A 195 0.13 -5.84 -9.71
N ILE A 196 -0.53 -6.52 -10.64
CA ILE A 196 -0.92 -5.96 -11.94
C ILE A 196 -1.81 -4.73 -11.73
N ALA A 197 -2.73 -4.77 -10.77
CA ALA A 197 -3.61 -3.65 -10.46
C ALA A 197 -2.84 -2.40 -10.00
N LEU A 198 -1.84 -2.57 -9.13
CA LEU A 198 -1.02 -1.46 -8.64
C LEU A 198 -0.06 -0.92 -9.72
N VAL A 199 0.52 -1.80 -10.54
CA VAL A 199 1.34 -1.41 -11.70
C VAL A 199 0.51 -0.61 -12.71
N ALA A 200 -0.71 -1.08 -13.01
CA ALA A 200 -1.63 -0.37 -13.90
C ALA A 200 -2.01 1.01 -13.32
N LEU A 201 -2.31 1.10 -12.02
CA LEU A 201 -2.61 2.36 -11.35
C LEU A 201 -1.51 3.40 -11.57
N PHE A 202 -0.26 3.04 -11.26
CA PHE A 202 0.86 3.97 -11.39
C PHE A 202 1.20 4.29 -12.85
N PHE A 203 1.04 3.34 -13.77
CA PHE A 203 1.22 3.59 -15.20
C PHE A 203 0.21 4.63 -15.73
N PHE A 204 -1.08 4.43 -15.46
CA PHE A 204 -2.11 5.37 -15.93
C PHE A 204 -2.02 6.72 -15.22
N LEU A 205 -1.60 6.74 -13.96
CA LEU A 205 -1.33 7.98 -13.22
C LEU A 205 -0.14 8.75 -13.82
N ASP A 206 0.94 8.07 -14.20
CA ASP A 206 2.10 8.68 -14.83
C ASP A 206 1.71 9.33 -16.16
N VAL A 207 0.99 8.60 -17.02
CA VAL A 207 0.44 9.13 -18.28
C VAL A 207 -0.49 10.32 -18.03
N THR A 208 -1.31 10.27 -16.97
CA THR A 208 -2.19 11.38 -16.59
C THR A 208 -1.37 12.64 -16.31
N PHE A 209 -0.32 12.56 -15.50
CA PHE A 209 0.51 13.73 -15.20
C PHE A 209 1.22 14.27 -16.43
N TRP A 210 1.78 13.40 -17.29
CA TRP A 210 2.41 13.85 -18.53
C TRP A 210 1.45 14.56 -19.48
N LEU A 211 0.22 14.06 -19.64
CA LEU A 211 -0.79 14.69 -20.49
C LEU A 211 -1.28 16.03 -19.92
N LEU A 212 -1.49 16.11 -18.59
CA LEU A 212 -1.86 17.37 -17.95
C LEU A 212 -0.73 18.40 -18.04
N ALA A 213 0.52 17.99 -17.83
CA ALA A 213 1.69 18.84 -17.99
C ALA A 213 1.83 19.35 -19.43
N ALA A 214 1.66 18.48 -20.43
CA ALA A 214 1.66 18.87 -21.83
C ALA A 214 0.52 19.85 -22.16
N GLY A 215 -0.66 19.65 -21.57
CA GLY A 215 -1.79 20.57 -21.70
C GLY A 215 -1.50 21.97 -21.17
N ALA A 216 -0.71 22.09 -20.11
CA ALA A 216 -0.30 23.36 -19.51
C ALA A 216 0.88 24.02 -20.25
N LEU A 217 1.94 23.26 -20.55
CA LEU A 217 3.17 23.76 -21.21
C LEU A 217 2.97 24.07 -22.70
N ALA A 218 2.05 23.37 -23.36
CA ALA A 218 1.70 23.60 -24.75
C ALA A 218 0.17 23.75 -24.84
N PRO A 219 -0.39 24.93 -24.47
CA PRO A 219 -1.81 25.22 -24.14
C PRO A 219 -2.86 24.46 -24.97
N SER A 220 -3.02 23.18 -24.69
CA SER A 220 -3.73 22.23 -25.54
C SER A 220 -4.88 21.65 -24.75
N THR A 221 -6.08 22.14 -25.05
CA THR A 221 -7.31 21.64 -24.46
C THR A 221 -7.48 20.13 -24.69
N ASN A 222 -7.03 19.62 -25.83
CA ASN A 222 -7.12 18.20 -26.15
C ASN A 222 -6.19 17.36 -25.26
N ALA A 223 -4.95 17.81 -25.04
CA ALA A 223 -4.02 17.13 -24.13
C ALA A 223 -4.53 17.17 -22.68
N HIS A 224 -5.05 18.33 -22.24
CA HIS A 224 -5.62 18.48 -20.91
C HIS A 224 -6.82 17.55 -20.68
N LYS A 225 -7.76 17.49 -21.64
CA LYS A 225 -8.90 16.56 -21.59
C LYS A 225 -8.49 15.10 -21.66
N ALA A 226 -7.48 14.77 -22.47
CA ALA A 226 -6.92 13.41 -22.50
C ALA A 226 -6.35 13.04 -21.13
N GLY A 227 -5.60 13.94 -20.48
CA GLY A 227 -5.13 13.76 -19.11
C GLY A 227 -6.29 13.51 -18.13
N GLY A 228 -7.38 14.27 -18.23
CA GLY A 228 -8.60 14.01 -17.46
C GLY A 228 -9.19 12.62 -17.70
N ALA A 229 -9.28 12.16 -18.96
CA ALA A 229 -9.80 10.82 -19.26
C ALA A 229 -8.94 9.70 -18.66
N PHE A 230 -7.62 9.83 -18.74
CA PHE A 230 -6.68 8.90 -18.11
C PHE A 230 -6.75 8.96 -16.57
N GLY A 231 -7.02 10.13 -16.00
CA GLY A 231 -7.23 10.30 -14.57
C GLY A 231 -8.51 9.61 -14.07
N ILE A 232 -9.59 9.60 -14.87
CA ILE A 232 -10.81 8.82 -14.57
C ILE A 232 -10.49 7.32 -14.52
N LEU A 233 -9.73 6.82 -15.51
CA LEU A 233 -9.31 5.42 -15.56
C LEU A 233 -8.42 5.06 -14.36
N THR A 234 -7.46 5.93 -14.04
CA THR A 234 -6.59 5.80 -12.87
C THR A 234 -7.41 5.68 -11.57
N ALA A 235 -8.40 6.56 -11.40
CA ALA A 235 -9.28 6.54 -10.23
C ALA A 235 -10.10 5.25 -10.14
N ALA A 236 -10.62 4.74 -11.27
CA ALA A 236 -11.35 3.48 -11.31
C ALA A 236 -10.47 2.30 -10.89
N ILE A 237 -9.22 2.24 -11.37
CA ILE A 237 -8.26 1.20 -10.98
C ILE A 237 -7.89 1.32 -9.49
N ALA A 238 -7.71 2.54 -8.98
CA ALA A 238 -7.46 2.78 -7.56
C ALA A 238 -8.64 2.33 -6.68
N ALA A 239 -9.87 2.65 -7.06
CA ALA A 239 -11.07 2.19 -6.37
C ALA A 239 -11.19 0.65 -6.41
N TYR A 240 -10.89 0.03 -7.55
CA TYR A 240 -10.84 -1.44 -7.68
C TYR A 240 -9.81 -2.06 -6.74
N THR A 241 -8.60 -1.50 -6.71
CA THR A 241 -7.50 -2.01 -5.86
C THR A 241 -7.81 -1.82 -4.39
N SER A 242 -8.44 -0.69 -4.02
CA SER A 242 -8.95 -0.47 -2.67
C SER A 242 -10.01 -1.49 -2.29
N LEU A 243 -10.98 -1.75 -3.16
CA LEU A 243 -12.02 -2.73 -2.91
C LEU A 243 -11.40 -4.10 -2.67
N ALA A 244 -10.47 -4.52 -3.52
CA ALA A 244 -9.76 -5.78 -3.37
C ALA A 244 -9.05 -5.92 -2.02
N GLY A 245 -8.50 -4.82 -1.49
CA GLY A 245 -7.86 -4.81 -0.19
C GLY A 245 -8.82 -4.80 1.02
N MET A 246 -10.11 -4.47 0.82
CA MET A 246 -11.15 -4.54 1.86
C MET A 246 -11.89 -5.88 1.89
N LEU A 247 -12.00 -6.55 0.74
CA LEU A 247 -12.71 -7.83 0.65
C LEU A 247 -11.91 -8.91 1.39
N THR A 248 -12.47 -9.43 2.49
CA THR A 248 -11.93 -10.57 3.24
C THR A 248 -12.90 -11.73 3.18
N LYS A 249 -12.43 -12.95 3.47
CA LYS A 249 -13.30 -14.14 3.53
C LYS A 249 -14.40 -14.01 4.60
N ASP A 250 -14.16 -13.19 5.63
CA ASP A 250 -15.08 -13.00 6.74
C ASP A 250 -16.12 -11.91 6.44
N THR A 251 -15.77 -10.93 5.61
CA THR A 251 -16.62 -9.76 5.29
C THR A 251 -17.28 -9.84 3.92
N SER A 252 -16.93 -10.82 3.07
CA SER A 252 -17.34 -10.82 1.66
C SER A 252 -17.56 -12.22 1.10
N HIS A 253 -18.59 -12.36 0.26
CA HIS A 253 -18.95 -13.62 -0.40
C HIS A 253 -18.04 -13.97 -1.59
N PHE A 254 -17.25 -13.02 -2.08
CA PHE A 254 -16.34 -13.20 -3.21
C PHE A 254 -15.06 -12.38 -3.01
N LEU A 255 -14.01 -12.80 -3.70
CA LEU A 255 -12.72 -12.11 -3.75
C LEU A 255 -12.42 -11.73 -5.20
N ILE A 256 -11.76 -10.60 -5.41
CA ILE A 256 -11.42 -10.10 -6.74
C ILE A 256 -9.91 -10.19 -7.01
N PRO A 257 -9.49 -10.55 -8.23
CA PRO A 257 -8.09 -10.80 -8.54
C PRO A 257 -7.31 -9.50 -8.83
N VAL A 258 -6.27 -9.21 -8.07
CA VAL A 258 -5.34 -8.08 -8.35
C VAL A 258 -4.14 -8.46 -9.22
N GLY A 259 -3.95 -9.76 -9.50
CA GLY A 259 -2.83 -10.29 -10.26
C GLY A 259 -1.50 -10.15 -9.53
N ASN A 260 -1.18 -11.09 -8.64
CA ASN A 260 0.04 -11.03 -7.83
C ASN A 260 1.31 -11.22 -8.70
N LEU A 261 2.23 -10.26 -8.67
CA LEU A 261 3.50 -10.28 -9.42
C LEU A 261 4.72 -10.62 -8.54
N SER A 262 4.55 -10.80 -7.23
CA SER A 262 5.66 -11.06 -6.30
C SER A 262 6.28 -12.45 -6.46
N ARG A 263 5.66 -13.33 -7.26
CA ARG A 263 6.19 -14.65 -7.63
C ARG A 263 6.72 -14.66 -9.06
N ALA A 264 7.88 -14.05 -9.27
CA ALA A 264 8.78 -14.44 -10.34
C ALA A 264 9.88 -15.30 -9.71
N LYS A 265 10.06 -16.52 -10.26
CA LYS A 265 11.07 -17.50 -9.85
C LYS A 265 12.47 -16.90 -9.72
#